data_AF-A0A7Y4XLH8-F1
#
_entry.id   AF-A0A7Y4XLH8-F1
#
_cell.length_a   1.000
_cell.length_b   1.000
_cell.length_c   1.000
_cell.angle_alpha   90.00
_cell.angle_beta   90.00
_cell.angle_gamma   90.00
#
_symmetry.space_group_name_H-M   'P 1'
#
loop_
_entity.id
_entity.type
_entity.pdbx_description
1 polymer ?
#
loop_
_entity_poly.entity_id
_entity_poly.type
_entity_poly.pdbx_seq_one_letter_code
_entity_poly.pdbx_strand_id
1 'polypeptide(L)'
;MFMYNYASYPEEISLSEGNTYSISREGLFYAMLGLMAVINGMVFIIPKLYLKKGDYFKAWFHGLIAFLNLFLIVTLQFLNAYNSQERFNYNSIGYIIYGSLALVVIWSFLWPIYSLSQRFTSKQSIG
;
A
#
# COMPACT_ATOMS: atom_id res chain seq x y z
N MET A 1 3.15 -16.31 -4.46
CA MET A 1 1.81 -15.78 -4.15
C MET A 1 1.24 -14.93 -5.29
N PHE A 2 2.00 -13.98 -5.85
CA PHE A 2 1.51 -13.10 -6.93
C PHE A 2 1.09 -13.86 -8.21
N MET A 3 1.93 -14.79 -8.70
CA MET A 3 1.58 -15.67 -9.84
C MET A 3 0.45 -16.67 -9.54
N TYR A 4 0.26 -17.03 -8.26
CA TYR A 4 -0.84 -17.90 -7.84
C TYR A 4 -2.18 -17.16 -7.92
N ASN A 5 -2.23 -15.92 -7.43
CA ASN A 5 -3.41 -15.05 -7.57
C ASN A 5 -3.72 -14.79 -9.05
N TYR A 6 -2.69 -14.58 -9.89
CA TYR A 6 -2.90 -14.45 -11.33
C TYR A 6 -3.61 -15.67 -11.93
N ALA A 7 -3.15 -16.88 -11.60
CA ALA A 7 -3.74 -18.11 -12.14
C ALA A 7 -5.18 -18.38 -11.65
N SER A 8 -5.59 -17.80 -10.52
CA SER A 8 -6.93 -18.01 -9.95
C SER A 8 -7.98 -17.02 -10.45
N TYR A 9 -7.59 -15.93 -11.13
CA TYR A 9 -8.56 -14.94 -11.62
C TYR A 9 -9.28 -15.39 -12.90
N PRO A 10 -10.59 -15.08 -13.03
CA PRO A 10 -11.32 -15.16 -14.30
C PRO A 10 -10.78 -14.15 -15.33
N GLU A 11 -11.16 -14.29 -16.61
CA GLU A 11 -10.66 -13.41 -17.68
C GLU A 11 -11.00 -11.93 -17.46
N GLU A 12 -12.22 -11.66 -16.95
CA GLU A 12 -12.65 -10.35 -16.50
C GLU A 12 -12.84 -10.31 -14.99
N ILE A 13 -12.25 -9.29 -14.37
CA ILE A 13 -12.31 -9.03 -12.93
C ILE A 13 -13.27 -7.87 -12.70
N SER A 14 -14.34 -8.12 -11.93
CA SER A 14 -15.31 -7.08 -11.56
C SER A 14 -14.78 -6.25 -10.39
N LEU A 15 -14.83 -4.93 -10.52
CA LEU A 15 -14.38 -3.99 -9.47
C LEU A 15 -15.55 -3.40 -8.65
N SER A 16 -16.79 -3.65 -9.06
CA SER A 16 -17.99 -3.13 -8.40
C SER A 16 -19.21 -4.00 -8.69
N GLU A 17 -20.14 -4.11 -7.73
CA GLU A 17 -21.45 -4.73 -7.94
C GLU A 17 -22.28 -3.85 -8.88
N GLY A 18 -22.54 -4.35 -10.09
CA GLY A 18 -23.29 -3.63 -11.12
C GLY A 18 -22.45 -3.24 -12.33
N ASN A 19 -21.80 -4.22 -12.98
CA ASN A 19 -21.32 -4.27 -14.39
C ASN A 19 -20.65 -3.05 -15.05
N THR A 20 -20.32 -1.98 -14.33
CA THR A 20 -19.89 -0.73 -14.98
C THR A 20 -18.38 -0.65 -15.10
N TYR A 21 -17.63 -1.42 -14.30
CA TYR A 21 -16.16 -1.41 -14.31
C TYR A 21 -15.59 -2.83 -14.14
N SER A 22 -15.22 -3.46 -15.25
CA SER A 22 -14.40 -4.67 -15.29
C SER A 22 -13.00 -4.34 -15.83
N ILE A 23 -12.00 -5.06 -15.36
CA ILE A 23 -10.62 -5.00 -15.87
C ILE A 23 -10.19 -6.39 -16.29
N SER A 24 -9.42 -6.50 -17.38
CA SER A 24 -8.85 -7.79 -17.77
C SER A 24 -7.86 -8.27 -16.70
N ARG A 25 -7.81 -9.59 -16.50
CA ARG A 25 -6.84 -10.22 -15.60
C ARG A 25 -5.41 -9.79 -15.88
N GLU A 26 -5.04 -9.73 -17.16
CA GLU A 26 -3.72 -9.29 -17.62
C GLU A 26 -3.48 -7.81 -17.30
N GLY A 27 -4.50 -6.96 -17.52
CA GLY A 27 -4.45 -5.54 -17.17
C GLY A 27 -4.21 -5.33 -15.67
N LEU A 28 -4.95 -6.05 -14.82
CA LEU A 28 -4.73 -6.01 -13.37
C LEU A 28 -3.33 -6.49 -12.99
N PHE A 29 -2.89 -7.60 -13.58
CA PHE A 29 -1.58 -8.19 -13.30
C PHE A 29 -0.44 -7.24 -13.62
N TYR A 30 -0.41 -6.67 -14.83
CA TYR A 30 0.63 -5.75 -15.25
C TYR A 30 0.57 -4.42 -14.50
N ALA A 31 -0.64 -3.92 -14.17
CA ALA A 31 -0.79 -2.74 -13.34
C ALA A 31 -0.18 -2.95 -11.95
N MET A 32 -0.49 -4.08 -11.30
CA MET A 32 0.03 -4.41 -9.98
C MET A 32 1.54 -4.67 -10.00
N LEU A 33 2.04 -5.34 -11.05
CA LEU A 33 3.47 -5.56 -11.25
C LEU A 33 4.22 -4.23 -11.42
N GLY A 34 3.70 -3.33 -12.25
CA GLY A 34 4.26 -2.00 -12.45
C GLY A 34 4.26 -1.19 -11.17
N LEU A 35 3.15 -1.20 -10.42
CA LEU A 35 3.04 -0.51 -9.14
C LEU A 35 4.05 -1.04 -8.11
N MET A 36 4.20 -2.37 -8.02
CA MET A 36 5.22 -2.99 -7.16
C MET A 36 6.63 -2.61 -7.57
N ALA A 37 6.93 -2.60 -8.87
CA ALA A 37 8.24 -2.20 -9.37
C ALA A 37 8.56 -0.75 -9.02
N VAL A 38 7.58 0.16 -9.15
CA VAL A 38 7.74 1.56 -8.77
C VAL A 38 7.97 1.70 -7.26
N ILE A 39 7.11 1.13 -6.43
CA ILE A 39 7.23 1.21 -4.96
C ILE A 39 8.56 0.65 -4.48
N ASN A 40 8.96 -0.52 -4.96
CA ASN A 40 10.24 -1.12 -4.58
C ASN A 40 11.43 -0.36 -5.18
N GLY A 41 11.29 0.21 -6.38
CA GLY A 41 12.29 1.08 -6.98
C GLY A 41 12.55 2.36 -6.16
N MET A 42 11.51 2.91 -5.53
CA MET A 42 11.65 4.09 -4.66
C MET A 42 12.58 3.85 -3.47
N VAL A 43 12.74 2.59 -3.01
CA VAL A 43 13.72 2.19 -1.97
C VAL A 43 15.14 2.61 -2.33
N PHE A 44 15.49 2.60 -3.61
CA PHE A 44 16.83 2.96 -4.07
C PHE A 44 16.94 4.45 -4.42
N ILE A 45 15.85 5.07 -4.88
CA ILE A 45 15.84 6.45 -5.36
C ILE A 45 15.76 7.43 -4.18
N ILE A 46 14.82 7.24 -3.25
CA ILE A 46 14.52 8.23 -2.20
C ILE A 46 15.68 8.40 -1.22
N PRO A 47 16.33 7.34 -0.69
CA PRO A 47 17.49 7.52 0.19
C PRO A 47 18.65 8.25 -0.49
N LYS A 48 18.83 8.10 -1.82
CA LYS A 48 19.84 8.84 -2.60
C LYS A 48 19.48 10.32 -2.76
N LEU A 49 18.21 10.66 -2.92
CA LEU A 49 17.77 12.06 -3.02
C LEU A 49 17.82 12.79 -1.67
N TYR A 50 17.62 12.08 -0.56
CA TYR A 50 17.52 12.65 0.78
C TYR A 50 18.68 12.25 1.71
N LEU A 51 19.89 12.06 1.15
CA LEU A 51 21.12 11.67 1.86
C LEU A 51 21.38 12.46 3.15
N LYS A 52 20.93 13.72 3.23
CA LYS A 52 21.15 14.62 4.36
C LYS A 52 20.15 14.47 5.54
N LYS A 53 19.08 13.68 5.41
CA LYS A 53 18.04 13.56 6.47
C LYS A 53 18.38 12.55 7.59
N GLY A 54 19.56 11.94 7.56
CA GLY A 54 20.02 11.01 8.60
C GLY A 54 19.35 9.64 8.54
N ASP A 55 19.76 8.74 9.43
CA ASP A 55 19.36 7.33 9.40
C ASP A 55 17.90 7.11 9.83
N TYR A 56 17.33 7.99 10.64
CA TYR A 56 15.92 7.94 11.05
C TYR A 56 14.95 8.10 9.88
N PHE A 57 15.25 8.99 8.93
CA PHE A 57 14.42 9.17 7.74
C PHE A 57 14.41 7.90 6.87
N LYS A 58 15.59 7.28 6.71
CA LYS A 58 15.71 6.03 5.96
C LYS A 58 14.89 4.93 6.63
N ALA A 59 15.00 4.76 7.94
CA ALA A 59 14.24 3.76 8.69
C ALA A 59 12.72 3.97 8.55
N TRP A 60 12.23 5.20 8.70
CA TRP A 60 10.81 5.52 8.47
C TRP A 60 10.38 5.18 7.04
N PHE A 61 11.18 5.57 6.03
CA PHE A 61 10.86 5.35 4.63
C PHE A 61 10.85 3.86 4.28
N HIS A 62 11.83 3.08 4.74
CA HIS A 62 11.83 1.62 4.58
C HIS A 62 10.60 0.98 5.23
N GLY A 63 10.20 1.46 6.41
CA GLY A 63 8.95 1.05 7.06
C GLY A 63 7.71 1.34 6.21
N LEU A 64 7.63 2.55 5.62
CA LEU A 64 6.53 2.92 4.71
C LEU A 64 6.46 1.98 3.49
N ILE A 65 7.61 1.66 2.87
CA ILE A 65 7.64 0.72 1.74
C ILE A 65 7.21 -0.68 2.16
N ALA A 66 7.61 -1.15 3.36
CA ALA A 66 7.16 -2.44 3.87
C ALA A 66 5.63 -2.48 4.06
N PHE A 67 5.03 -1.42 4.62
CA PHE A 67 3.58 -1.32 4.78
C PHE A 67 2.84 -1.26 3.44
N LEU A 68 3.37 -0.53 2.45
CA LEU A 68 2.79 -0.49 1.10
C LEU A 68 2.81 -1.87 0.44
N ASN A 69 3.92 -2.61 0.54
CA ASN A 69 3.98 -3.97 0.01
C ASN A 69 2.99 -4.92 0.72
N LEU A 70 2.84 -4.81 2.05
CA LEU A 70 1.86 -5.59 2.81
C LEU A 70 0.43 -5.25 2.37
N PHE A 71 0.11 -3.97 2.22
CA PHE A 71 -1.18 -3.51 1.73
C PHE A 71 -1.50 -4.12 0.35
N LEU A 72 -0.55 -4.09 -0.60
CA LEU A 72 -0.74 -4.70 -1.91
C LEU A 72 -1.04 -6.20 -1.85
N ILE A 73 -0.36 -6.93 -0.97
CA ILE A 73 -0.64 -8.36 -0.76
C ILE A 73 -2.08 -8.56 -0.28
N VAL A 74 -2.52 -7.77 0.70
CA VAL A 74 -3.90 -7.83 1.22
C VAL A 74 -4.92 -7.47 0.14
N THR A 75 -4.66 -6.44 -0.67
CA THR A 75 -5.53 -6.04 -1.79
C THR A 75 -5.69 -7.14 -2.82
N LEU A 76 -4.61 -7.84 -3.19
CA LEU A 76 -4.68 -8.95 -4.14
C LEU A 76 -5.49 -10.13 -3.58
N GLN A 77 -5.27 -10.47 -2.31
CA GLN A 77 -6.04 -11.53 -1.66
C GLN A 77 -7.53 -11.18 -1.58
N PHE A 78 -7.85 -9.91 -1.31
CA PHE A 78 -9.22 -9.44 -1.36
C PHE A 78 -9.84 -9.58 -2.75
N LEU A 79 -9.13 -9.12 -3.79
CA LEU A 79 -9.63 -9.24 -5.15
C LEU A 79 -9.87 -10.70 -5.53
N ASN A 80 -9.00 -11.61 -5.07
CA ASN A 80 -9.15 -13.04 -5.31
C ASN A 80 -10.41 -13.57 -4.62
N ALA A 81 -10.58 -13.28 -3.33
CA ALA A 81 -11.79 -13.67 -2.59
C ALA A 81 -13.08 -13.10 -3.21
N TYR A 82 -13.07 -11.83 -3.65
CA TYR A 82 -14.22 -11.17 -4.27
C TYR A 82 -14.63 -11.82 -5.61
N ASN A 83 -13.66 -12.30 -6.39
CA ASN A 83 -13.90 -12.93 -7.69
C ASN A 83 -13.96 -14.47 -7.64
N SER A 84 -13.80 -15.08 -6.45
CA SER A 84 -13.73 -16.54 -6.23
C SER A 84 -15.05 -17.29 -6.51
N GLN A 85 -16.16 -16.62 -6.83
CA GLN A 85 -17.53 -17.19 -6.94
C GLN A 85 -18.06 -17.93 -5.70
N GLU A 86 -17.24 -18.14 -4.67
CA GLU A 86 -17.66 -18.61 -3.36
C GLU A 86 -18.48 -17.53 -2.64
N ARG A 87 -19.56 -17.93 -1.94
CA ARG A 87 -20.36 -17.01 -1.11
C ARG A 87 -19.57 -16.59 0.12
N PHE A 88 -18.66 -15.64 -0.06
CA PHE A 88 -17.84 -15.12 1.03
C PHE A 88 -18.62 -14.13 1.90
N ASN A 89 -18.52 -14.28 3.22
CA ASN A 89 -19.07 -13.31 4.16
C ASN A 89 -18.12 -12.11 4.26
N TYR A 90 -18.41 -11.05 3.51
CA TYR A 90 -17.56 -9.85 3.40
C TYR A 90 -17.48 -9.00 4.67
N ASN A 91 -18.27 -9.31 5.70
CA ASN A 91 -18.39 -8.50 6.92
C ASN A 91 -17.06 -8.41 7.71
N SER A 92 -16.24 -9.47 7.70
CA SER A 92 -14.93 -9.48 8.38
C SER A 92 -13.78 -8.94 7.52
N ILE A 93 -13.91 -9.04 6.19
CA ILE A 93 -12.85 -8.66 5.25
C ILE A 93 -12.75 -7.14 5.11
N GLY A 94 -13.88 -6.43 5.18
CA GLY A 94 -13.90 -4.97 5.17
C GLY A 94 -12.98 -4.37 6.24
N TYR A 95 -13.03 -4.90 7.48
CA TYR A 95 -12.16 -4.43 8.57
C TYR A 95 -10.66 -4.55 8.27
N ILE A 96 -10.24 -5.62 7.58
CA ILE A 96 -8.83 -5.84 7.22
C ILE A 96 -8.39 -4.83 6.16
N ILE A 97 -9.24 -4.52 5.19
CA ILE A 97 -8.97 -3.52 4.15
C ILE A 97 -8.91 -2.13 4.76
N TYR A 98 -9.93 -1.71 5.52
CA TYR A 98 -9.94 -0.40 6.15
C TYR A 98 -8.81 -0.24 7.17
N GLY A 99 -8.49 -1.31 7.92
CA GLY A 99 -7.36 -1.31 8.87
C GLY A 99 -6.01 -1.17 8.18
N SER A 100 -5.77 -1.91 7.09
CA SER A 100 -4.52 -1.80 6.32
C SER A 100 -4.38 -0.44 5.62
N LEU A 101 -5.47 0.11 5.08
CA LEU A 101 -5.50 1.46 4.50
C LEU A 101 -5.21 2.52 5.56
N ALA A 102 -5.86 2.42 6.72
CA ALA A 102 -5.63 3.31 7.85
C ALA A 102 -4.16 3.26 8.32
N LEU A 103 -3.56 2.06 8.36
CA LEU A 103 -2.15 1.92 8.70
C LEU A 103 -1.24 2.65 7.71
N VAL A 104 -1.47 2.50 6.39
CA VAL A 104 -0.69 3.20 5.36
C VAL A 104 -0.81 4.72 5.51
N VAL A 105 -2.04 5.20 5.73
CA VAL A 105 -2.32 6.63 5.95
C VAL A 105 -1.57 7.12 7.19
N ILE A 106 -1.78 6.50 8.34
CA ILE A 106 -1.13 6.87 9.62
C ILE A 106 0.40 6.89 9.44
N TRP A 107 0.97 5.84 8.85
CA TRP A 107 2.42 5.73 8.69
C TRP A 107 3.01 6.78 7.74
N SER A 108 2.26 7.15 6.70
CA SER A 108 2.63 8.22 5.77
C SER A 108 2.70 9.59 6.45
N PHE A 109 1.86 9.83 7.46
CA PHE A 109 1.80 11.10 8.19
C PHE A 109 2.72 11.17 9.42
N LEU A 110 3.21 10.04 9.94
CA LEU A 110 4.09 10.01 11.13
C LEU A 110 5.33 10.91 10.97
N TRP A 111 6.03 10.83 9.82
CA TRP A 111 7.23 11.63 9.61
C TRP A 111 6.97 13.13 9.40
N PRO A 112 6.01 13.56 8.55
CA PRO A 112 5.61 14.96 8.49
C PRO A 112 5.26 15.52 9.87
N ILE A 113 4.41 14.84 10.63
CA ILE A 113 3.97 15.26 11.97
C ILE A 113 5.18 15.39 12.92
N TYR A 114 6.05 14.38 12.95
CA TYR A 114 7.28 14.41 13.75
C TYR A 114 8.20 15.57 13.38
N SER A 115 8.38 15.83 12.09
CA SER A 115 9.23 16.92 11.61
C SER A 115 8.67 18.30 11.96
N LEU A 116 7.34 18.45 11.97
CA LEU A 116 6.68 19.67 12.42
C LEU A 116 6.78 19.84 13.95
N SER A 117 6.55 18.78 14.72
CA SER A 117 6.58 18.86 16.19
C SER A 117 7.95 19.28 16.72
N GLN A 118 9.04 18.76 16.14
CA GLN A 118 10.40 19.19 16.50
C GLN A 118 10.65 20.68 16.27
N ARG A 119 10.06 21.28 15.23
CA ARG A 119 10.19 22.72 14.95
C ARG A 119 9.49 23.59 15.99
N PHE A 120 8.42 23.10 16.61
CA PHE A 120 7.70 23.83 17.65
C PHE A 120 8.43 23.72 19.00
N THR A 121 8.93 22.54 19.36
CA THR A 121 9.65 22.34 20.63
C THR A 121 11.04 22.99 20.61
N SER A 122 11.76 22.96 19.48
CA SER A 122 13.06 23.63 19.34
C SER A 122 12.99 25.14 19.55
N LYS A 123 11.87 25.78 19.21
CA LYS A 123 11.67 27.23 19.42
C LYS A 123 11.45 27.61 20.89
N GLN A 124 11.01 26.68 21.74
CA GLN A 124 10.77 26.95 23.17
C GLN A 124 12.02 26.84 24.04
N SER A 125 13.13 26.30 23.51
CA SER A 125 14.40 26.14 24.23
C SER A 125 15.31 27.39 24.21
N ILE A 126 14.89 28.48 23.56
CA ILE A 126 15.67 29.74 23.43
C ILE A 126 14.90 30.92 24.05
N GLY A 127 14.01 30.65 25.02
CA GLY A 127 13.27 31.66 25.80
C GLY A 127 13.75 31.72 27.23
#